data_AF-A0A838EP56-F1
#
_entry.id   AF-A0A838EP56-F1
#
_cell.length_a   1.000
_cell.length_b   1.000
_cell.length_c   1.000
_cell.angle_alpha   90.00
_cell.angle_beta   90.00
_cell.angle_gamma   90.00
#
_symmetry.space_group_name_H-M   'P 1'
#
loop_
_entity.id
_entity.type
_entity.pdbx_description
1 polymer ?
#
loop_
_entity_poly.entity_id
_entity_poly.type
_entity_poly.pdbx_seq_one_letter_code
_entity_poly.pdbx_strand_id
1 'polypeptide(L)'
;VRRANFDGILVDITIYCQLYSRVEKREGAWRILTLDVVYEKDTVVPANPSDRLEIDWKELEQGPAAYRFSAYNLRKIGRSVRFDDLYSTDRPERVAELYREAEEWLHQD
;
A
#
# COMPACT_ATOMS: atom_id res chain seq x y z
N VAL A 1 -10.60 -2.40 2.41
CA VAL A 1 -11.05 -3.16 1.21
C VAL A 1 -11.53 -2.18 0.16
N ARG A 2 -11.17 -2.41 -1.11
CA ARG A 2 -11.65 -1.63 -2.26
C ARG A 2 -12.23 -2.58 -3.30
N ARG A 3 -13.40 -2.23 -3.82
CA ARG A 3 -14.03 -2.96 -4.92
C ARG A 3 -13.56 -2.43 -6.27
N ALA A 4 -13.25 -3.32 -7.20
CA ALA A 4 -12.76 -2.99 -8.54
C ALA A 4 -13.34 -3.96 -9.59
N ASN A 5 -13.21 -3.60 -10.87
CA ASN A 5 -13.56 -4.48 -11.98
C ASN A 5 -12.27 -4.94 -12.68
N PHE A 6 -12.09 -6.25 -12.82
CA PHE A 6 -10.99 -6.89 -13.56
C PHE A 6 -11.63 -7.59 -14.76
N ASP A 7 -11.48 -6.99 -15.94
CA ASP A 7 -11.92 -7.56 -17.22
C ASP A 7 -13.37 -8.09 -17.19
N GLY A 8 -14.28 -7.35 -16.56
CA GLY A 8 -15.70 -7.68 -16.41
C GLY A 8 -16.07 -8.32 -15.05
N ILE A 9 -15.10 -8.84 -14.31
CA ILE A 9 -15.31 -9.52 -13.02
C ILE A 9 -15.18 -8.51 -11.87
N LEU A 10 -16.20 -8.46 -11.01
CA LEU A 10 -16.15 -7.63 -9.81
C LEU A 10 -15.28 -8.32 -8.75
N VAL A 11 -14.27 -7.62 -8.25
CA VAL A 11 -13.33 -8.16 -7.25
C VAL A 11 -13.22 -7.22 -6.05
N ASP A 12 -12.94 -7.79 -4.89
CA ASP A 12 -12.55 -7.06 -3.69
C ASP A 12 -11.04 -7.22 -3.46
N ILE A 13 -10.35 -6.09 -3.42
CA ILE A 13 -8.92 -6.00 -3.11
C ILE A 13 -8.77 -5.60 -1.65
N THR A 14 -8.02 -6.39 -0.88
CA THR A 14 -7.67 -6.09 0.51
C THR A 14 -6.18 -5.82 0.61
N ILE A 15 -5.84 -4.66 1.14
CA ILE A 15 -4.45 -4.26 1.40
C ILE A 15 -4.18 -4.40 2.89
N TYR A 16 -3.09 -5.06 3.21
CA TYR A 16 -2.54 -5.18 4.56
C TYR A 16 -1.35 -4.23 4.65
N CYS A 17 -1.41 -3.33 5.62
CA CYS A 17 -0.40 -2.31 5.80
C CYS A 17 -0.33 -1.88 7.26
N GLN A 18 0.82 -1.35 7.64
CA GLN A 18 1.01 -0.62 8.87
C GLN A 18 0.86 0.88 8.59
N LEU A 19 -0.01 1.54 9.35
CA LEU A 19 -0.02 2.99 9.42
C LEU A 19 1.01 3.43 10.45
N TYR A 20 1.92 4.32 10.04
CA TYR A 20 2.98 4.83 10.90
C TYR A 20 2.88 6.35 10.92
N SER A 21 2.70 6.93 12.10
CA SER A 21 2.42 8.37 12.24
C SER A 21 3.27 9.00 13.32
N ARG A 22 3.89 10.13 12.99
CA ARG A 22 4.42 11.06 13.98
C ARG A 22 3.30 12.00 14.40
N VAL A 23 3.19 12.26 15.70
CA VAL A 23 2.16 13.13 16.27
C VAL A 23 2.80 14.13 17.21
N GLU A 24 2.38 15.38 17.17
CA GLU A 24 2.93 16.42 18.04
C GLU A 24 1.84 17.30 18.66
N LYS A 25 2.14 17.86 19.83
CA LYS A 25 1.22 18.75 20.54
C LYS A 25 1.52 20.19 20.19
N ARG A 26 0.61 20.85 19.46
CA ARG A 26 0.69 22.29 19.15
C ARG A 26 -0.46 23.00 19.87
N GLU A 27 -0.23 24.13 20.51
CA GLU A 27 -1.29 24.93 21.16
C GLU A 27 -2.18 24.12 22.13
N GLY A 28 -1.61 23.15 22.84
CA GLY A 28 -2.38 22.32 23.78
C GLY A 28 -3.11 21.11 23.16
N ALA A 29 -3.10 20.94 21.83
CA ALA A 29 -3.79 19.85 21.13
C ALA A 29 -2.84 18.96 20.32
N TRP A 30 -3.03 17.64 20.40
CA TRP A 30 -2.33 16.65 19.58
C TRP A 30 -2.80 16.74 18.12
N ARG A 31 -1.85 16.73 17.19
CA ARG A 31 -2.08 16.74 15.75
C ARG A 31 -1.18 15.70 15.08
N ILE A 32 -1.63 15.17 13.94
CA ILE A 32 -0.82 14.28 13.09
C ILE A 32 0.17 15.15 12.32
N LEU A 33 1.47 14.87 12.48
CA LEU A 33 2.55 15.50 11.73
C LEU A 33 2.75 14.78 10.40
N THR A 34 2.85 13.44 10.42
CA THR A 34 2.92 12.60 9.22
C THR A 34 2.01 11.39 9.31
N LEU A 35 1.57 10.90 8.15
CA LEU A 35 0.83 9.64 8.01
C LEU A 35 1.48 8.85 6.88
N ASP A 36 2.37 7.95 7.27
CA ASP A 36 3.11 7.07 6.38
C ASP A 36 2.44 5.69 6.36
N VAL A 37 2.56 4.98 5.24
CA VAL A 37 1.96 3.65 5.04
C VAL A 37 3.04 2.68 4.61
N VAL A 38 3.23 1.60 5.37
CA VAL A 38 4.11 0.49 4.99
C VAL A 38 3.24 -0.66 4.47
N TYR A 39 3.30 -0.92 3.17
CA TYR A 39 2.56 -2.02 2.54
C TYR A 39 3.22 -3.37 2.83
N GLU A 40 2.41 -4.38 3.18
CA GLU A 40 2.92 -5.72 3.53
C GLU A 40 2.50 -6.78 2.51
N LYS A 41 1.23 -6.77 2.12
CA LYS A 41 0.66 -7.63 1.09
C LYS A 41 -0.69 -7.09 0.65
N ASP A 42 -1.15 -7.56 -0.51
CA ASP A 42 -2.55 -7.48 -0.87
C ASP A 42 -3.12 -8.82 -1.33
N THR A 43 -4.44 -8.93 -1.26
CA THR A 43 -5.20 -10.07 -1.77
C THR A 43 -6.31 -9.57 -2.67
N VAL A 44 -6.71 -10.40 -3.63
CA VAL A 44 -7.85 -10.16 -4.50
C VAL A 44 -8.76 -11.38 -4.46
N VAL A 45 -10.05 -11.16 -4.31
CA VAL A 45 -11.07 -12.21 -4.41
C VAL A 45 -12.22 -11.74 -5.29
N PRO A 46 -12.81 -12.60 -6.12
CA PRO A 46 -14.08 -12.29 -6.77
C PRO A 46 -15.16 -11.96 -5.74
N ALA A 47 -15.97 -10.94 -6.02
CA ALA A 47 -17.10 -10.58 -5.19
C ALA A 47 -18.20 -11.66 -5.24
N ASN A 48 -18.37 -12.30 -6.40
CA ASN A 48 -19.10 -13.56 -6.52
C ASN A 48 -18.11 -14.73 -6.47
N PRO A 49 -18.14 -15.59 -5.44
CA PRO A 49 -17.21 -16.71 -5.30
C PRO A 49 -17.23 -17.73 -6.45
N SER A 50 -18.29 -17.75 -7.25
CA SER A 50 -18.39 -18.63 -8.43
C SER A 50 -17.67 -18.09 -9.66
N ASP A 51 -17.27 -16.81 -9.68
CA ASP A 51 -16.57 -16.24 -10.83
C ASP A 51 -15.12 -16.75 -10.87
N ARG A 52 -14.66 -17.08 -12.08
CA ARG A 52 -13.27 -17.47 -12.33
C ARG A 52 -12.46 -16.24 -12.71
N LEU A 53 -11.66 -15.72 -11.77
CA LEU A 53 -10.76 -14.61 -12.03
C LEU A 53 -9.49 -15.10 -12.73
N GLU A 54 -9.33 -14.70 -14.00
CA GLU A 54 -8.10 -14.95 -14.77
C GLU A 54 -7.18 -13.74 -14.65
N ILE A 55 -5.94 -13.97 -14.21
CA ILE A 55 -4.94 -12.91 -14.01
C ILE A 55 -3.72 -13.24 -14.84
N ASP A 56 -3.24 -12.25 -15.61
CA ASP A 56 -1.91 -12.33 -16.22
C ASP A 56 -0.85 -12.17 -15.13
N TRP A 57 -0.31 -13.31 -14.69
CA TRP A 57 0.73 -13.34 -13.65
C TRP A 57 2.02 -12.64 -14.08
N LYS A 58 2.36 -12.67 -15.37
CA LYS A 58 3.57 -12.02 -15.89
C LYS A 58 3.45 -10.49 -15.82
N GLU A 59 2.26 -9.95 -16.07
CA GLU A 59 2.00 -8.52 -15.87
C GLU A 59 1.92 -8.17 -14.37
N LEU A 60 1.27 -9.02 -13.57
CA LEU A 60 1.12 -8.84 -12.13
C LEU A 60 2.48 -8.77 -11.41
N GLU A 61 3.41 -9.65 -11.74
CA GLU A 61 4.74 -9.75 -11.12
C GLU A 61 5.67 -8.57 -11.42
N GLN A 62 5.30 -7.70 -12.37
CA GLN A 62 6.01 -6.44 -12.58
C GLN A 62 5.73 -5.41 -11.47
N GLY A 63 4.75 -5.66 -10.59
CA GLY A 63 4.45 -4.82 -9.43
C GLY A 63 5.15 -5.32 -8.16
N PRO A 64 5.38 -4.45 -7.16
CA PRO A 64 5.89 -4.87 -5.85
C PRO A 64 4.97 -5.89 -5.20
N ALA A 65 5.55 -6.93 -4.60
CA ALA A 65 4.82 -8.05 -4.04
C ALA A 65 3.80 -7.61 -2.97
N ALA A 66 4.14 -6.60 -2.18
CA ALA A 66 3.36 -6.06 -1.08
C ALA A 66 2.04 -5.40 -1.50
N TYR A 67 1.86 -5.05 -2.77
CA TYR A 67 0.64 -4.39 -3.26
C TYR A 67 0.38 -4.63 -4.77
N ARG A 68 0.74 -5.82 -5.26
CA ARG A 68 0.75 -6.16 -6.69
C ARG A 68 -0.64 -6.13 -7.32
N PHE A 69 -1.69 -6.60 -6.64
CA PHE A 69 -3.04 -6.62 -7.20
C PHE A 69 -3.62 -5.21 -7.33
N SER A 70 -3.27 -4.35 -6.37
CA SER A 70 -3.60 -2.93 -6.36
C SER A 70 -2.88 -2.21 -7.50
N ALA A 71 -1.58 -2.46 -7.66
CA ALA A 71 -0.79 -1.91 -8.75
C ALA A 71 -1.30 -2.38 -10.13
N TYR A 72 -1.63 -3.67 -10.26
CA TYR A 72 -2.21 -4.26 -11.47
C TYR A 72 -3.52 -3.58 -11.84
N ASN A 73 -4.43 -3.39 -10.88
CA ASN A 73 -5.67 -2.67 -11.15
C ASN A 73 -5.42 -1.23 -11.61
N LEU A 74 -4.51 -0.51 -10.97
CA LEU A 74 -4.18 0.87 -11.34
C LEU A 74 -3.67 0.96 -12.78
N ARG A 75 -2.79 0.03 -13.20
CA ARG A 75 -2.32 -0.05 -14.60
C ARG A 75 -3.45 -0.33 -15.57
N LYS A 76 -4.34 -1.29 -15.25
CA LYS A 76 -5.52 -1.62 -16.08
C LYS A 76 -6.46 -0.44 -16.31
N ILE A 77 -6.58 0.47 -15.34
CA ILE A 77 -7.38 1.71 -15.49
C ILE A 77 -6.55 2.90 -16.00
N GLY A 78 -5.36 2.67 -16.56
CA GLY A 78 -4.51 3.69 -17.17
C GLY A 78 -3.83 4.63 -16.18
N ARG A 79 -3.62 4.21 -14.92
CA ARG A 79 -2.86 4.95 -13.91
C ARG A 79 -1.46 4.37 -13.77
N SER A 80 -0.47 5.27 -13.69
CA SER A 80 0.89 4.89 -13.31
C SER A 80 1.01 4.84 -11.79
N VAL A 81 1.81 3.90 -11.29
CA VAL A 81 2.18 3.82 -9.87
C VAL A 81 3.64 4.18 -9.75
N ARG A 82 3.97 5.17 -8.91
CA ARG A 82 5.35 5.49 -8.57
C ARG A 82 5.80 4.55 -7.47
N PHE A 83 6.37 3.41 -7.86
CA PHE A 83 6.79 2.38 -6.91
C PHE A 83 7.91 2.85 -5.96
N ASP A 84 8.66 3.88 -6.37
CA ASP A 84 9.83 4.35 -5.63
C ASP A 84 9.52 5.25 -4.45
N ASP A 85 8.29 5.76 -4.38
CA ASP A 85 7.82 6.70 -3.36
C ASP A 85 7.03 5.99 -2.24
N LEU A 86 6.84 4.67 -2.32
CA LEU A 86 6.00 3.91 -1.37
C LEU A 86 6.85 2.99 -0.49
N TYR A 87 6.59 3.01 0.82
CA TYR A 87 7.20 2.07 1.77
C TYR A 87 6.55 0.70 1.67
N SER A 88 7.35 -0.36 1.65
CA SER A 88 6.81 -1.72 1.66
C SER A 88 7.80 -2.71 2.24
N THR A 89 7.31 -3.87 2.68
CA THR A 89 8.14 -4.97 3.17
C THR A 89 9.11 -5.52 2.12
N ASP A 90 8.88 -5.24 0.83
CA ASP A 90 9.79 -5.58 -0.26
C ASP A 90 11.01 -4.64 -0.34
N ARG A 91 10.97 -3.51 0.38
CA ARG A 91 12.02 -2.49 0.44
C ARG A 91 12.41 -2.21 1.90
N PRO A 92 12.92 -3.23 2.61
CA PRO A 92 13.17 -3.15 4.06
C PRO A 92 14.13 -2.03 4.44
N GLU A 93 15.07 -1.65 3.57
CA GLU A 93 16.00 -0.54 3.78
C GLU A 93 15.29 0.82 3.85
N ARG A 94 14.29 1.05 2.99
CA ARG A 94 13.48 2.29 3.01
C ARG A 94 12.58 2.34 4.23
N VAL A 95 12.05 1.20 4.66
CA VAL A 95 11.25 1.09 5.89
C VAL A 95 12.12 1.34 7.11
N ALA A 96 13.33 0.80 7.16
CA ALA A 96 14.28 1.06 8.23
C ALA A 96 14.69 2.54 8.30
N GLU A 97 14.88 3.19 7.14
CA GLU A 97 15.13 4.63 7.06
C GLU A 97 13.96 5.45 7.62
N LEU A 98 12.72 5.15 7.24
CA LEU A 98 11.53 5.79 7.81
C LEU A 98 11.50 5.69 9.34
N TYR A 99 11.77 4.50 9.89
CA TYR A 99 11.77 4.30 11.34
C TYR A 99 12.92 5.03 12.03
N ARG A 100 14.10 5.06 11.42
CA ARG A 100 15.24 5.83 11.93
C ARG A 100 14.94 7.32 11.97
N GLU A 101 14.39 7.89 10.89
CA GLU A 101 14.03 9.31 10.82
C GLU A 101 12.97 9.68 11.88
N ALA A 102 12.03 8.79 12.16
CA ALA A 102 11.03 9.01 13.19
C ALA A 102 11.62 8.92 14.61
N GLU A 103 12.55 7.98 14.84
CA GLU A 103 13.27 7.90 16.10
C GLU A 103 14.15 9.12 16.33
N GLU A 104 14.91 9.55 15.30
CA GLU A 104 15.71 10.77 15.37
C GLU A 104 14.85 12.00 15.67
N TRP A 105 13.66 12.10 15.07
CA TRP A 105 12.69 13.16 15.36
C TRP A 105 12.20 13.16 16.81
N LEU A 106 11.99 11.99 17.44
CA LEU A 106 11.56 11.90 18.84
C LEU A 106 12.61 12.43 19.83
N HIS A 107 13.89 12.40 19.45
CA HIS A 107 15.01 12.86 20.29
C HIS A 107 15.55 14.23 19.86
N GLN A 108 14.87 14.93 18.95
CA GLN A 108 15.19 16.32 18.62
C GLN A 108 14.63 17.22 19.74
N ASP A 109 15.53 17.95 20.42
CA ASP A 109 15.20 18.94 21.46
C ASP A 109 14.33 20.11 20.94
#